data_AF-A0A9D9K4U7-F1
#
_entry.id   AF-A0A9D9K4U7-F1
#
_cell.length_a   1.000
_cell.length_b   1.000
_cell.length_c   1.000
_cell.angle_alpha   90.00
_cell.angle_beta   90.00
_cell.angle_gamma   90.00
#
_symmetry.space_group_name_H-M   'P 1'
#
loop_
_entity.id
_entity.type
_entity.pdbx_description
1 polymer ?
#
loop_
_entity_poly.entity_id
_entity_poly.type
_entity_poly.pdbx_seq_one_letter_code
_entity_poly.pdbx_strand_id
1 'polypeptide(L)'
;MAKSIPLPFPQVENEGRKKRHWTEIAETTAIVASGGGVALAIVFKQLAFALVPPIFALSLNIVNRSRRIQQIRQQSLATTAQTSQLRSELHAVQTSLQALPFADRIVDLERCVTRLSEALLEVQQRQVAMETASEDDREKIKEAFAIVRQGVYNLSHHTNTSLDRLRTDVEALKTELDRVAVRVSEETVNAAVAPIQQQLDGMSGRVETLESQSSLISPQVQQLTQAIKQLRTHTAQHWLSHIDRRLEAALPYTYRTISDDASDWLSQALETAKEQVSIVTPYLQYTGAESDRFLSKLEDALAQNIFVSIGWGRRADIGKARGTTRPIVLKDSGWRYQRERDRHGHYALLPQLLELKKRYKRLNLKLLGLAERLIVCDRDWALLGGSHLLYRVGDEEEVGLYTTDPNVVSDLVDRFNLAPHLQRRSSRQTLSSSARPSLSRALKPSTQPNVYHVR
;
A
#
# COMPACT_ATOMS: atom_id res chain seq x y z
N MET A 1 -11.28 20.33 94.47
CA MET A 1 -12.22 21.47 94.31
C MET A 1 -11.65 22.43 93.28
N ALA A 2 -12.40 22.63 92.20
CA ALA A 2 -12.38 23.75 91.23
C ALA A 2 -11.07 24.49 90.91
N LYS A 3 -10.64 24.40 89.65
CA LYS A 3 -10.73 25.51 88.69
C LYS A 3 -10.49 25.01 87.26
N SER A 4 -11.56 25.03 86.48
CA SER A 4 -11.63 24.78 85.04
C SER A 4 -10.99 25.92 84.27
N ILE A 5 -10.03 25.60 83.40
CA ILE A 5 -9.48 26.51 82.39
C ILE A 5 -10.13 26.15 81.05
N PRO A 6 -10.78 27.09 80.34
CA PRO A 6 -11.41 26.83 79.06
C PRO A 6 -10.35 26.79 77.95
N LEU A 7 -10.32 25.70 77.18
CA LEU A 7 -9.58 25.64 75.92
C LEU A 7 -10.52 26.04 74.77
N PRO A 8 -10.02 26.83 73.81
CA PRO A 8 -10.84 27.38 72.73
C PRO A 8 -11.17 26.30 71.69
N PHE A 9 -12.46 26.18 71.36
CA PHE A 9 -12.92 25.46 70.19
C PHE A 9 -12.44 26.17 68.91
N PRO A 10 -11.74 25.49 67.99
CA PRO A 10 -11.51 26.04 66.67
C PRO A 10 -12.81 26.02 65.88
N GLN A 11 -13.23 27.21 65.45
CA GLN A 11 -14.31 27.41 64.49
C GLN A 11 -13.96 26.70 63.18
N VAL A 12 -14.93 25.94 62.68
CA VAL A 12 -14.91 25.32 61.36
C VAL A 12 -15.08 26.44 60.33
N GLU A 13 -13.98 26.90 59.77
CA GLU A 13 -13.99 27.77 58.60
C GLU A 13 -14.19 26.93 57.34
N ASN A 14 -15.34 27.16 56.72
CA ASN A 14 -15.84 26.47 55.55
C ASN A 14 -15.24 27.14 54.30
N GLU A 15 -13.96 26.92 54.05
CA GLU A 15 -13.32 27.42 52.83
C GLU A 15 -13.42 26.41 51.67
N GLY A 16 -14.17 26.83 50.65
CA GLY A 16 -13.93 26.53 49.24
C GLY A 16 -13.45 25.13 48.89
N ARG A 17 -14.40 24.21 48.64
CA ARG A 17 -14.16 23.02 47.82
C ARG A 17 -13.61 23.42 46.45
N LYS A 18 -12.29 23.58 46.35
CA LYS A 18 -11.58 23.41 45.08
C LYS A 18 -11.86 21.99 44.63
N LYS A 19 -12.57 21.86 43.51
CA LYS A 19 -12.75 20.60 42.79
C LYS A 19 -11.35 20.11 42.40
N ARG A 20 -10.68 19.40 43.31
CA ARG A 20 -9.51 18.59 42.96
C ARG A 20 -9.97 17.67 41.84
N HIS A 21 -9.28 17.81 40.72
CA HIS A 21 -9.64 17.17 39.47
C HIS A 21 -9.69 15.68 39.76
N TRP A 22 -10.87 15.06 39.66
CA TRP A 22 -11.09 13.64 39.90
C TRP A 22 -10.11 12.74 39.10
N THR A 23 -9.52 13.31 38.06
CA THR A 23 -8.49 12.71 37.22
C THR A 23 -7.15 12.48 37.95
N GLU A 24 -6.68 13.38 38.83
CA GLU A 24 -5.44 13.15 39.60
C GLU A 24 -5.62 12.05 40.66
N ILE A 25 -6.81 11.98 41.26
CA ILE A 25 -7.17 10.89 42.18
C ILE A 25 -7.25 9.56 41.40
N ALA A 26 -7.81 9.56 40.18
CA ALA A 26 -7.88 8.37 39.34
C ALA A 26 -6.49 7.88 38.90
N GLU A 27 -5.56 8.80 38.61
CA GLU A 27 -4.20 8.48 38.16
C GLU A 27 -3.36 7.87 39.30
N THR A 28 -3.45 8.46 40.49
CA THR A 28 -2.76 7.94 41.69
C THR A 28 -3.33 6.59 42.13
N THR A 29 -4.65 6.41 42.03
CA THR A 29 -5.32 5.15 42.37
C THR A 29 -5.02 4.06 41.34
N ALA A 30 -4.84 4.40 40.06
CA ALA A 30 -4.47 3.45 39.01
C ALA A 30 -3.04 2.91 39.14
N ILE A 31 -2.09 3.75 39.59
CA ILE A 31 -0.69 3.34 39.81
C ILE A 31 -0.57 2.45 41.06
N VAL A 32 -1.31 2.77 42.14
CA VAL A 32 -1.34 1.91 43.34
C VAL A 32 -2.08 0.60 43.07
N ALA A 33 -3.14 0.62 42.24
CA ALA A 33 -3.87 -0.59 41.85
C ALA A 33 -3.07 -1.51 40.90
N SER A 34 -2.24 -0.95 40.01
CA SER A 34 -1.38 -1.76 39.13
C SER A 34 -0.19 -2.38 39.88
N GLY A 35 0.35 -1.69 40.89
CA GLY A 35 1.38 -2.23 41.79
C GLY A 35 0.83 -3.29 42.77
N GLY A 36 -0.37 -3.08 43.33
CA GLY A 36 -0.99 -4.00 44.29
C GLY A 36 -1.56 -5.28 43.65
N GLY A 37 -2.04 -5.21 42.41
CA GLY A 37 -2.64 -6.34 41.70
C GLY A 37 -1.65 -7.47 41.39
N VAL A 38 -0.37 -7.15 41.18
CA VAL A 38 0.68 -8.15 40.91
C VAL A 38 1.07 -8.90 42.19
N ALA A 39 1.06 -8.24 43.34
CA ALA A 39 1.37 -8.87 44.64
C ALA A 39 0.27 -9.83 45.11
N LEU A 40 -1.01 -9.50 44.86
CA LEU A 40 -2.14 -10.36 45.25
C LEU A 40 -2.34 -11.58 44.33
N ALA A 41 -2.00 -11.46 43.04
CA ALA A 41 -2.08 -12.57 42.08
C ALA A 41 -1.07 -13.70 42.35
N ILE A 42 0.03 -13.39 43.04
CA ILE A 42 1.04 -14.39 43.45
C ILE A 42 0.53 -15.22 44.64
N VAL A 43 -0.37 -14.68 45.47
CA VAL A 43 -0.88 -15.34 46.69
C VAL A 43 -2.15 -16.16 46.44
N PHE A 44 -3.01 -15.77 45.50
CA PHE A 44 -4.27 -16.48 45.21
C PHE A 44 -4.26 -17.09 43.80
N LYS A 45 -4.06 -18.41 43.71
CA LYS A 45 -4.10 -19.23 42.48
C LYS A 45 -5.49 -19.31 41.84
N GLN A 46 -6.10 -18.18 41.47
CA GLN A 46 -7.32 -18.15 40.66
C GLN A 46 -7.12 -17.24 39.44
N LEU A 47 -6.85 -17.90 38.32
CA LEU A 47 -6.57 -17.33 37.00
C LEU A 47 -7.68 -16.41 36.46
N ALA A 48 -8.87 -16.44 37.07
CA ALA A 48 -10.02 -15.63 36.68
C ALA A 48 -9.87 -14.13 36.99
N PHE A 49 -9.10 -13.74 38.02
CA PHE A 49 -8.96 -12.32 38.40
C PHE A 49 -7.88 -11.55 37.64
N ALA A 50 -6.94 -12.25 36.96
CA ALA A 50 -5.89 -11.61 36.17
C ALA A 50 -6.40 -11.03 34.84
N LEU A 51 -7.52 -11.54 34.32
CA LEU A 51 -8.08 -11.14 33.02
C LEU A 51 -9.03 -9.93 33.12
N VAL A 52 -9.52 -9.59 34.31
CA VAL A 52 -10.50 -8.51 34.49
C VAL A 52 -9.88 -7.12 34.26
N PRO A 53 -8.72 -6.76 34.82
CA PRO A 53 -8.13 -5.42 34.61
C PRO A 53 -7.77 -5.10 33.14
N PRO A 54 -7.18 -6.03 32.34
CA PRO A 54 -6.94 -5.79 30.93
C PRO A 54 -8.21 -5.57 30.10
N ILE A 55 -9.26 -6.35 30.37
CA ILE A 55 -10.56 -6.22 29.68
C ILE A 55 -11.21 -4.87 30.03
N PHE A 56 -11.11 -4.46 31.29
CA PHE A 56 -11.63 -3.17 31.74
C PHE A 56 -10.86 -1.99 31.12
N ALA A 57 -9.53 -2.08 31.03
CA ALA A 57 -8.69 -1.08 30.37
C ALA A 57 -8.99 -0.95 28.86
N LEU A 58 -9.21 -2.07 28.17
CA LEU A 58 -9.62 -2.09 26.76
C LEU A 58 -11.00 -1.44 26.56
N SER A 59 -11.95 -1.70 27.47
CA SER A 59 -13.28 -1.09 27.39
C SER A 59 -13.26 0.44 27.58
N LEU A 60 -12.45 0.94 28.51
CA LEU A 60 -12.27 2.39 28.72
C LEU A 60 -11.56 3.08 27.56
N ASN A 61 -10.60 2.39 26.92
CA ASN A 61 -9.94 2.90 25.71
C ASN A 61 -10.92 3.00 24.53
N ILE A 62 -11.81 2.02 24.36
CA ILE A 62 -12.87 2.05 23.35
C ILE A 62 -13.86 3.20 23.60
N VAL A 63 -14.26 3.43 24.86
CA VAL A 63 -15.17 4.53 25.22
C VAL A 63 -14.52 5.90 25.00
N ASN A 64 -13.25 6.07 25.35
CA ASN A 64 -12.51 7.32 25.07
C ASN A 64 -12.31 7.54 23.56
N ARG A 65 -12.03 6.48 22.79
CA ARG A 65 -11.93 6.55 21.33
C ARG A 65 -13.26 6.90 20.67
N SER A 66 -14.38 6.39 21.19
CA SER A 66 -15.74 6.72 20.75
C SER A 66 -16.05 8.21 20.95
N ARG A 67 -15.73 8.76 22.13
CA ARG A 67 -15.92 10.18 22.44
C ARG A 67 -15.05 11.08 21.56
N ARG A 68 -13.81 10.66 21.28
CA ARG A 68 -12.90 11.36 20.37
C ARG A 68 -13.39 11.33 18.93
N ILE A 69 -13.94 10.21 18.47
CA ILE A 69 -14.58 10.09 17.14
C ILE A 69 -15.82 11.00 17.04
N GLN A 70 -16.59 11.15 18.11
CA GLN A 70 -17.71 12.10 18.14
C GLN A 70 -17.25 13.57 18.09
N GLN A 71 -16.16 13.93 18.77
CA GLN A 71 -15.56 15.26 18.66
C GLN A 71 -14.97 15.53 17.27
N ILE A 72 -14.31 14.53 16.67
CA ILE A 72 -13.80 14.60 15.29
C ILE A 72 -14.97 14.76 14.30
N ARG A 73 -16.12 14.10 14.52
CA ARG A 73 -17.32 14.29 13.69
C ARG A 73 -17.90 15.70 13.76
N GLN A 74 -17.84 16.35 14.93
CA GLN A 74 -18.30 17.73 15.09
C GLN A 74 -17.31 18.73 14.47
N GLN A 75 -16.00 18.50 14.58
CA GLN A 75 -14.98 19.31 13.90
C GLN A 75 -14.98 19.09 12.39
N SER A 76 -15.23 17.86 11.92
CA SER A 76 -15.33 17.55 10.48
C SER A 76 -16.49 18.27 9.81
N LEU A 77 -17.56 18.59 10.53
CA LEU A 77 -18.69 19.35 9.97
C LEU A 77 -18.33 20.83 9.71
N ALA A 78 -17.43 21.42 10.51
CA ALA A 78 -16.92 22.76 10.29
C ALA A 78 -15.86 22.80 9.16
N THR A 79 -15.00 21.78 9.04
CA THR A 79 -14.02 21.68 7.94
C THR A 79 -14.62 21.18 6.62
N THR A 80 -15.77 20.48 6.64
CA THR A 80 -16.54 20.24 5.41
C THR A 80 -17.08 21.53 4.80
N ALA A 81 -17.35 22.58 5.60
CA ALA A 81 -17.75 23.87 5.06
C ALA A 81 -16.61 24.54 4.28
N GLN A 82 -15.37 24.54 4.81
CA GLN A 82 -14.19 25.08 4.11
C GLN A 82 -13.76 24.27 2.89
N THR A 83 -13.80 22.94 2.95
CA THR A 83 -13.47 22.09 1.79
C THR A 83 -14.57 22.11 0.72
N SER A 84 -15.84 22.31 1.11
CA SER A 84 -16.93 22.56 0.15
C SER A 84 -16.79 23.91 -0.53
N GLN A 85 -16.28 24.92 0.17
CA GLN A 85 -16.00 26.24 -0.39
C GLN A 85 -14.87 26.17 -1.43
N LEU A 86 -13.73 25.54 -1.10
CA LEU A 86 -12.63 25.32 -2.06
C LEU A 86 -13.06 24.46 -3.27
N ARG A 87 -13.90 23.44 -3.05
CA ARG A 87 -14.49 22.67 -4.16
C ARG A 87 -15.43 23.50 -5.02
N SER A 88 -16.24 24.38 -4.42
CA SER A 88 -17.14 25.27 -5.15
C SER A 88 -16.37 26.31 -5.95
N GLU A 89 -15.26 26.83 -5.41
CA GLU A 89 -14.36 27.75 -6.10
C GLU A 89 -13.63 27.05 -7.25
N LEU A 90 -13.15 25.81 -7.06
CA LEU A 90 -12.59 24.98 -8.13
C LEU A 90 -13.61 24.67 -9.23
N HIS A 91 -14.85 24.35 -8.86
CA HIS A 91 -15.92 24.12 -9.84
C HIS A 91 -16.31 25.42 -10.57
N ALA A 92 -16.35 26.57 -9.88
CA ALA A 92 -16.61 27.86 -10.50
C ALA A 92 -15.51 28.27 -11.48
N VAL A 93 -14.24 28.01 -11.12
CA VAL A 93 -13.08 28.20 -12.02
C VAL A 93 -13.17 27.25 -13.22
N GLN A 94 -13.49 25.98 -13.00
CA GLN A 94 -13.66 25.01 -14.08
C GLN A 94 -14.81 25.39 -15.04
N THR A 95 -15.93 25.87 -14.50
CA THR A 95 -17.10 26.29 -15.29
C THR A 95 -16.80 27.58 -16.07
N SER A 96 -16.07 28.51 -15.45
CA SER A 96 -15.62 29.76 -16.12
C SER A 96 -14.61 29.47 -17.23
N LEU A 97 -13.69 28.54 -17.01
CA LEU A 97 -12.73 28.07 -18.01
C LEU A 97 -13.41 27.34 -19.18
N GLN A 98 -14.61 26.80 -19.02
CA GLN A 98 -15.35 26.15 -20.12
C GLN A 98 -16.14 27.14 -21.00
N ALA A 99 -16.46 28.33 -20.50
CA ALA A 99 -17.28 29.33 -21.19
C ALA A 99 -16.46 30.39 -21.96
N LEU A 100 -15.18 30.58 -21.63
CA LEU A 100 -14.35 31.62 -22.23
C LEU A 100 -13.74 31.24 -23.59
N PRO A 101 -13.43 32.20 -24.48
CA PRO A 101 -12.59 31.97 -25.65
C PRO A 101 -11.23 31.39 -25.24
N PHE A 102 -10.65 30.51 -26.06
CA PHE A 102 -9.44 29.74 -25.71
C PHE A 102 -8.23 30.62 -25.34
N ALA A 103 -8.14 31.84 -25.88
CA ALA A 103 -7.08 32.79 -25.56
C ALA A 103 -7.16 33.28 -24.09
N ASP A 104 -8.35 33.53 -23.58
CA ASP A 104 -8.56 33.98 -22.19
C ASP A 104 -8.33 32.83 -21.20
N ARG A 105 -8.56 31.58 -21.63
CA ARG A 105 -8.27 30.38 -20.82
C ARG A 105 -6.79 30.21 -20.53
N ILE A 106 -5.90 30.59 -21.45
CA ILE A 106 -4.45 30.47 -21.28
C ILE A 106 -3.95 31.48 -20.24
N VAL A 107 -4.45 32.72 -20.31
CA VAL A 107 -4.13 33.77 -19.32
C VAL A 107 -4.61 33.39 -17.93
N ASP A 108 -5.78 32.77 -17.81
CA ASP A 108 -6.29 32.26 -16.53
C ASP A 108 -5.53 31.02 -16.04
N LEU A 109 -5.03 30.19 -16.95
CA LEU A 109 -4.19 29.03 -16.63
C LEU A 109 -2.81 29.47 -16.13
N GLU A 110 -2.20 30.50 -16.74
CA GLU A 110 -1.00 31.16 -16.22
C GLU A 110 -1.23 31.69 -14.80
N ARG A 111 -2.30 32.46 -14.57
CA ARG A 111 -2.62 32.95 -13.21
C ARG A 111 -2.85 31.81 -12.22
N CYS A 112 -3.44 30.71 -12.64
CA CYS A 112 -3.66 29.55 -11.79
C CYS A 112 -2.34 28.86 -11.42
N VAL A 113 -1.41 28.73 -12.38
CA VAL A 113 -0.08 28.17 -12.14
C VAL A 113 0.74 29.09 -11.24
N THR A 114 0.68 30.41 -11.43
CA THR A 114 1.35 31.39 -10.54
C THR A 114 0.81 31.31 -9.11
N ARG A 115 -0.52 31.22 -8.93
CA ARG A 115 -1.14 31.06 -7.61
C ARG A 115 -0.79 29.72 -6.94
N LEU A 116 -0.69 28.63 -7.72
CA LEU A 116 -0.25 27.33 -7.23
C LEU A 116 1.22 27.36 -6.78
N SER A 117 2.07 28.06 -7.54
CA SER A 117 3.48 28.30 -7.21
C SER A 117 3.62 29.10 -5.91
N GLU A 118 2.87 30.19 -5.75
CA GLU A 118 2.86 31.01 -4.53
C GLU A 118 2.34 30.20 -3.32
N ALA A 119 1.26 29.43 -3.48
CA ALA A 119 0.73 28.59 -2.41
C ALA A 119 1.72 27.49 -1.99
N LEU A 120 2.47 26.91 -2.94
CA LEU A 120 3.53 25.93 -2.66
C LEU A 120 4.69 26.57 -1.89
N LEU A 121 5.10 27.78 -2.27
CA LEU A 121 6.12 28.55 -1.56
C LEU A 121 5.68 28.92 -0.13
N GLU A 122 4.43 29.31 0.06
CA GLU A 122 3.88 29.63 1.38
C GLU A 122 3.80 28.37 2.28
N VAL A 123 3.42 27.23 1.71
CA VAL A 123 3.45 25.93 2.42
C VAL A 123 4.88 25.54 2.79
N GLN A 124 5.84 25.72 1.89
CA GLN A 124 7.25 25.44 2.13
C GLN A 124 7.84 26.36 3.23
N GLN A 125 7.51 27.64 3.22
CA GLN A 125 7.91 28.59 4.28
C GLN A 125 7.28 28.25 5.64
N ARG A 126 6.00 27.85 5.67
CA ARG A 126 5.36 27.35 6.89
C ARG A 126 5.97 26.04 7.38
N GLN A 127 6.50 25.22 6.48
CA GLN A 127 7.16 23.96 6.81
C GLN A 127 8.51 24.17 7.52
N VAL A 128 9.23 25.25 7.21
CA VAL A 128 10.47 25.65 7.91
C VAL A 128 10.15 26.21 9.30
N ALA A 129 9.02 26.90 9.46
CA ALA A 129 8.54 27.36 10.78
C ALA A 129 7.95 26.22 11.66
N MET A 130 7.83 25.01 11.12
CA MET A 130 7.04 23.89 11.68
C MET A 130 7.81 22.89 12.55
N GLU A 131 9.10 23.10 12.83
CA GLU A 131 9.85 22.24 13.77
C GLU A 131 9.23 22.17 15.18
N THR A 132 8.21 22.97 15.48
CA THR A 132 7.52 23.04 16.78
C THR A 132 6.00 22.77 16.75
N ALA A 133 5.40 22.43 15.60
CA ALA A 133 3.94 22.36 15.46
C ALA A 133 3.30 20.99 15.78
N SER A 134 2.01 21.03 16.16
CA SER A 134 1.19 19.90 16.63
C SER A 134 0.93 18.84 15.54
N GLU A 135 0.68 17.59 15.96
CA GLU A 135 0.39 16.43 15.08
C GLU A 135 -0.86 16.65 14.19
N ASP A 136 -1.81 17.47 14.65
CA ASP A 136 -3.03 17.88 13.90
C ASP A 136 -2.70 18.75 12.68
N ASP A 137 -1.67 19.59 12.75
CA ASP A 137 -1.27 20.45 11.63
C ASP A 137 -0.54 19.65 10.54
N ARG A 138 0.09 18.52 10.91
CA ARG A 138 0.74 17.62 9.97
C ARG A 138 -0.27 16.87 9.10
N GLU A 139 -1.43 16.49 9.63
CA GLU A 139 -2.49 15.84 8.83
C GLU A 139 -3.13 16.81 7.83
N LYS A 140 -3.42 18.05 8.25
CA LYS A 140 -3.97 19.09 7.35
C LYS A 140 -3.05 19.40 6.18
N ILE A 141 -1.73 19.37 6.40
CA ILE A 141 -0.74 19.61 5.34
C ILE A 141 -0.65 18.41 4.38
N LYS A 142 -0.75 17.17 4.89
CA LYS A 142 -0.83 15.98 4.03
C LYS A 142 -2.07 16.03 3.12
N GLU A 143 -3.21 16.47 3.67
CA GLU A 143 -4.44 16.65 2.90
C GLU A 143 -4.28 17.76 1.85
N ALA A 144 -3.70 18.91 2.22
CA ALA A 144 -3.40 19.99 1.28
C ALA A 144 -2.47 19.55 0.15
N PHE A 145 -1.41 18.78 0.45
CA PHE A 145 -0.51 18.22 -0.57
C PHE A 145 -1.20 17.22 -1.49
N ALA A 146 -2.10 16.38 -0.96
CA ALA A 146 -2.88 15.45 -1.77
C ALA A 146 -3.80 16.20 -2.75
N ILE A 147 -4.43 17.28 -2.30
CA ILE A 147 -5.29 18.15 -3.14
C ILE A 147 -4.46 18.81 -4.24
N VAL A 148 -3.29 19.40 -3.91
CA VAL A 148 -2.40 20.03 -4.88
C VAL A 148 -1.92 19.01 -5.92
N ARG A 149 -1.50 17.82 -5.49
CA ARG A 149 -1.06 16.75 -6.39
C ARG A 149 -2.17 16.33 -7.35
N GLN A 150 -3.39 16.16 -6.87
CA GLN A 150 -4.53 15.82 -7.71
C GLN A 150 -4.85 16.94 -8.72
N GLY A 151 -4.76 18.20 -8.28
CA GLY A 151 -4.96 19.37 -9.14
C GLY A 151 -3.95 19.43 -10.29
N VAL A 152 -2.66 19.25 -10.00
CA VAL A 152 -1.59 19.24 -11.00
C VAL A 152 -1.78 18.09 -12.01
N TYR A 153 -2.16 16.90 -11.53
CA TYR A 153 -2.39 15.75 -12.40
C TYR A 153 -3.60 15.97 -13.33
N ASN A 154 -4.72 16.47 -12.79
CA ASN A 154 -5.91 16.79 -13.56
C ASN A 154 -5.64 17.88 -14.60
N LEU A 155 -4.87 18.91 -14.24
CA LEU A 155 -4.50 20.01 -15.14
C LEU A 155 -3.63 19.49 -16.29
N SER A 156 -2.55 18.77 -15.98
CA SER A 156 -1.66 18.18 -16.99
C SER A 156 -2.43 17.26 -17.95
N HIS A 157 -3.31 16.42 -17.41
CA HIS A 157 -4.13 15.52 -18.22
C HIS A 157 -5.10 16.28 -19.14
N HIS A 158 -5.78 17.31 -18.62
CA HIS A 158 -6.69 18.15 -19.41
C HIS A 158 -5.98 18.95 -20.50
N THR A 159 -4.80 19.48 -20.22
CA THR A 159 -4.02 20.25 -21.20
C THR A 159 -3.55 19.34 -22.34
N ASN A 160 -3.02 18.16 -22.02
CA ASN A 160 -2.59 17.20 -23.05
C ASN A 160 -3.75 16.69 -23.91
N THR A 161 -4.88 16.32 -23.30
CA THR A 161 -6.05 15.88 -24.08
C THR A 161 -6.66 16.99 -24.93
N SER A 162 -6.57 18.24 -24.50
CA SER A 162 -7.06 19.38 -25.30
C SER A 162 -6.14 19.65 -26.50
N LEU A 163 -4.82 19.54 -26.32
CA LEU A 163 -3.84 19.65 -27.41
C LEU A 163 -3.99 18.52 -28.43
N ASP A 164 -4.17 17.28 -27.97
CA ASP A 164 -4.36 16.12 -28.86
C ASP A 164 -5.63 16.27 -29.73
N ARG A 165 -6.74 16.75 -29.14
CA ARG A 165 -7.97 17.03 -29.89
C ARG A 165 -7.77 18.11 -30.94
N LEU A 166 -7.11 19.20 -30.56
CA LEU A 166 -6.87 20.33 -31.47
C LEU A 166 -5.99 19.91 -32.66
N ARG A 167 -4.98 19.07 -32.41
CA ARG A 167 -4.14 18.48 -33.46
C ARG A 167 -4.96 17.60 -34.41
N THR A 168 -5.84 16.79 -33.86
CA THR A 168 -6.72 15.90 -34.64
C THR A 168 -7.68 16.72 -35.51
N ASP A 169 -8.26 17.79 -34.98
CA ASP A 169 -9.18 18.67 -35.71
C ASP A 169 -8.46 19.42 -36.85
N VAL A 170 -7.21 19.87 -36.62
CA VAL A 170 -6.37 20.48 -37.66
C VAL A 170 -6.04 19.50 -38.79
N GLU A 171 -5.69 18.25 -38.46
CA GLU A 171 -5.41 17.21 -39.46
C GLU A 171 -6.67 16.84 -40.26
N ALA A 172 -7.83 16.80 -39.62
CA ALA A 172 -9.12 16.56 -40.26
C ALA A 172 -9.49 17.70 -41.22
N LEU A 173 -9.35 18.96 -40.80
CA LEU A 173 -9.57 20.13 -41.64
C LEU A 173 -8.63 20.16 -42.86
N LYS A 174 -7.36 19.81 -42.65
CA LYS A 174 -6.37 19.72 -43.75
C LYS A 174 -6.77 18.66 -44.77
N THR A 175 -7.20 17.48 -44.32
CA THR A 175 -7.62 16.39 -45.22
C THR A 175 -8.94 16.69 -45.94
N GLU A 176 -9.86 17.44 -45.33
CA GLU A 176 -11.06 17.95 -46.02
C GLU A 176 -10.69 19.00 -47.08
N LEU A 177 -9.77 19.90 -46.77
CA LEU A 177 -9.30 20.91 -47.71
C LEU A 177 -8.64 20.28 -48.95
N ASP A 178 -7.76 19.28 -48.74
CA ASP A 178 -7.10 18.55 -49.83
C ASP A 178 -8.13 17.81 -50.71
N ARG A 179 -9.19 17.26 -50.11
CA ARG A 179 -10.28 16.59 -50.86
C ARG A 179 -11.13 17.54 -51.67
N VAL A 180 -11.38 18.75 -51.16
CA VAL A 180 -12.12 19.80 -51.89
C VAL A 180 -11.28 20.36 -53.02
N ALA A 181 -9.98 20.55 -52.81
CA ALA A 181 -9.03 21.00 -53.83
C ALA A 181 -8.94 20.04 -55.04
N VAL A 182 -9.07 18.72 -54.82
CA VAL A 182 -9.02 17.71 -55.89
C VAL A 182 -10.31 17.63 -56.73
N ARG A 183 -11.45 18.16 -56.26
CA ARG A 183 -12.78 17.93 -56.87
C ARG A 183 -13.34 19.08 -57.72
N VAL A 184 -12.72 20.26 -57.76
CA VAL A 184 -13.30 21.45 -58.40
C VAL A 184 -12.28 22.17 -59.29
N SER A 185 -12.71 22.60 -60.49
CA SER A 185 -11.90 23.31 -61.50
C SER A 185 -11.26 24.61 -60.97
N GLU A 186 -10.02 24.86 -61.41
CA GLU A 186 -9.05 25.88 -60.93
C GLU A 186 -9.59 27.31 -60.71
N GLU A 187 -10.59 27.78 -61.47
CA GLU A 187 -10.99 29.20 -61.45
C GLU A 187 -11.96 29.57 -60.31
N THR A 188 -12.87 28.66 -59.93
CA THR A 188 -13.79 28.89 -58.79
C THR A 188 -13.15 28.59 -57.42
N VAL A 189 -12.06 27.83 -57.40
CA VAL A 189 -11.38 27.40 -56.17
C VAL A 189 -10.61 28.55 -55.51
N ASN A 190 -9.92 29.39 -56.28
CA ASN A 190 -9.10 30.47 -55.70
C ASN A 190 -9.92 31.52 -54.92
N ALA A 191 -11.17 31.79 -55.32
CA ALA A 191 -12.03 32.74 -54.63
C ALA A 191 -12.67 32.18 -53.34
N ALA A 192 -12.99 30.88 -53.32
CA ALA A 192 -13.65 30.23 -52.17
C ALA A 192 -12.65 29.62 -51.17
N VAL A 193 -11.45 29.25 -51.61
CA VAL A 193 -10.41 28.64 -50.76
C VAL A 193 -9.56 29.66 -50.03
N ALA A 194 -9.40 30.88 -50.55
CA ALA A 194 -8.67 31.96 -49.90
C ALA A 194 -9.07 32.22 -48.42
N PRO A 195 -10.35 32.33 -48.04
CA PRO A 195 -10.72 32.54 -46.63
C PRO A 195 -10.44 31.32 -45.74
N ILE A 196 -10.51 30.10 -46.28
CA ILE A 196 -10.25 28.87 -45.52
C ILE A 196 -8.74 28.68 -45.32
N GLN A 197 -7.92 28.98 -46.33
CA GLN A 197 -6.47 29.02 -46.20
C GLN A 197 -6.04 30.07 -45.17
N GLN A 198 -6.67 31.24 -45.17
CA GLN A 198 -6.39 32.28 -44.17
C GLN A 198 -6.78 31.84 -42.74
N GLN A 199 -7.86 31.06 -42.58
CA GLN A 199 -8.20 30.45 -41.29
C GLN A 199 -7.21 29.34 -40.88
N LEU A 200 -6.73 28.54 -41.83
CA LEU A 200 -5.78 27.46 -41.57
C LEU A 200 -4.40 28.01 -41.19
N ASP A 201 -3.94 29.06 -41.86
CA ASP A 201 -2.70 29.77 -41.53
C ASP A 201 -2.82 30.45 -40.16
N GLY A 202 -3.98 31.03 -39.85
CA GLY A 202 -4.27 31.58 -38.52
C GLY A 202 -4.30 30.52 -37.42
N MET A 203 -4.83 29.32 -37.69
CA MET A 203 -4.83 28.21 -36.73
C MET A 203 -3.45 27.57 -36.57
N SER A 204 -2.70 27.38 -37.65
CA SER A 204 -1.32 26.90 -37.61
C SER A 204 -0.43 27.86 -36.81
N GLY A 205 -0.53 29.17 -37.04
CA GLY A 205 0.22 30.15 -36.25
C GLY A 205 -0.15 30.13 -34.76
N ARG A 206 -1.42 29.85 -34.43
CA ARG A 206 -1.86 29.68 -33.03
C ARG A 206 -1.34 28.39 -32.41
N VAL A 207 -1.26 27.30 -33.15
CA VAL A 207 -0.65 26.04 -32.70
C VAL A 207 0.84 26.23 -32.45
N GLU A 208 1.54 26.92 -33.33
CA GLU A 208 2.97 27.22 -33.19
C GLU A 208 3.23 28.14 -31.97
N THR A 209 2.35 29.12 -31.74
CA THR A 209 2.39 29.97 -30.55
C THR A 209 2.13 29.16 -29.27
N LEU A 210 1.18 28.22 -29.31
CA LEU A 210 0.89 27.32 -28.18
C LEU A 210 2.00 26.32 -27.91
N GLU A 211 2.65 25.79 -28.95
CA GLU A 211 3.80 24.90 -28.81
C GLU A 211 5.01 25.65 -28.25
N SER A 212 5.27 26.88 -28.70
CA SER A 212 6.33 27.72 -28.13
C SER A 212 6.05 28.08 -26.66
N GLN A 213 4.79 28.35 -26.28
CA GLN A 213 4.41 28.57 -24.88
C GLN A 213 4.48 27.29 -24.03
N SER A 214 4.08 26.14 -24.58
CA SER A 214 4.21 24.83 -23.91
C SER A 214 5.68 24.48 -23.63
N SER A 215 6.60 24.89 -24.53
CA SER A 215 8.03 24.71 -24.32
C SER A 215 8.58 25.50 -23.12
N LEU A 216 7.93 26.60 -22.72
CA LEU A 216 8.28 27.38 -21.52
C LEU A 216 7.73 26.76 -20.22
N ILE A 217 6.60 26.06 -20.30
CA ILE A 217 5.96 25.41 -19.14
C ILE A 217 6.63 24.08 -18.81
N SER A 218 7.09 23.34 -19.82
CA SER A 218 7.77 22.05 -19.66
C SER A 218 8.95 22.07 -18.66
N PRO A 219 9.92 22.99 -18.74
CA PRO A 219 11.04 23.04 -17.79
C PRO A 219 10.58 23.37 -16.36
N GLN A 220 9.54 24.19 -16.17
CA GLN A 220 9.00 24.52 -14.85
C GLN A 220 8.31 23.31 -14.21
N VAL A 221 7.54 22.54 -14.99
CA VAL A 221 6.92 21.29 -14.51
C VAL A 221 7.99 20.24 -14.20
N GLN A 222 9.06 20.15 -14.99
CA GLN A 222 10.19 19.27 -14.70
C GLN A 222 10.93 19.69 -13.42
N GLN A 223 11.20 20.98 -13.23
CA GLN A 223 11.79 21.52 -12.00
C GLN A 223 10.91 21.25 -10.79
N LEU A 224 9.60 21.46 -10.89
CA LEU A 224 8.67 21.15 -9.82
C LEU A 224 8.64 19.66 -9.51
N THR A 225 8.67 18.80 -10.53
CA THR A 225 8.71 17.34 -10.37
C THR A 225 10.01 16.91 -9.68
N GLN A 226 11.16 17.50 -10.05
CA GLN A 226 12.45 17.24 -9.40
C GLN A 226 12.46 17.76 -7.95
N ALA A 227 11.95 18.96 -7.69
CA ALA A 227 11.84 19.52 -6.35
C ALA A 227 10.92 18.68 -5.45
N ILE A 228 9.77 18.20 -5.97
CA ILE A 228 8.89 17.27 -5.24
C ILE A 228 9.61 15.94 -5.00
N LYS A 229 10.38 15.42 -5.97
CA LYS A 229 11.16 14.19 -5.79
C LYS A 229 12.19 14.36 -4.68
N GLN A 230 12.95 15.45 -4.68
CA GLN A 230 13.95 15.78 -3.66
C GLN A 230 13.33 16.02 -2.27
N LEU A 231 12.20 16.74 -2.21
CA LEU A 231 11.48 16.98 -0.95
C LEU A 231 10.97 15.65 -0.38
N ARG A 232 10.50 14.75 -1.24
CA ARG A 232 10.03 13.42 -0.83
C ARG A 232 11.15 12.56 -0.28
N THR A 233 12.32 12.52 -0.92
CA THR A 233 13.45 11.71 -0.44
C THR A 233 13.98 12.24 0.90
N HIS A 234 14.21 13.55 1.01
CA HIS A 234 14.69 14.16 2.25
C HIS A 234 13.69 14.02 3.40
N THR A 235 12.40 14.27 3.15
CA THR A 235 11.36 14.14 4.18
C THR A 235 11.16 12.69 4.58
N ALA A 236 11.19 11.75 3.63
CA ALA A 236 11.08 10.32 3.93
C ALA A 236 12.26 9.86 4.79
N GLN A 237 13.50 10.17 4.41
CA GLN A 237 14.70 9.80 5.17
C GLN A 237 14.68 10.36 6.59
N HIS A 238 14.28 11.62 6.77
CA HIS A 238 14.17 12.23 8.10
C HIS A 238 13.05 11.59 8.97
N TRP A 239 11.91 11.25 8.38
CA TRP A 239 10.85 10.56 9.11
C TRP A 239 11.24 9.13 9.50
N LEU A 240 11.92 8.42 8.60
CA LEU A 240 12.39 7.06 8.81
C LEU A 240 13.39 7.00 9.97
N SER A 241 14.35 7.93 10.03
CA SER A 241 15.31 7.98 11.14
C SER A 241 14.65 8.27 12.50
N HIS A 242 13.59 9.08 12.52
CA HIS A 242 12.83 9.34 13.75
C HIS A 242 11.98 8.14 14.19
N ILE A 243 11.45 7.36 13.25
CA ILE A 243 10.74 6.11 13.56
C ILE A 243 11.71 5.08 14.13
N ASP A 244 12.87 4.89 13.49
CA ASP A 244 13.90 3.97 13.95
C ASP A 244 14.32 4.30 15.39
N ARG A 245 14.62 5.58 15.68
CA ARG A 245 14.98 6.03 17.03
C ARG A 245 13.88 5.79 18.08
N ARG A 246 12.60 5.89 17.70
CA ARG A 246 11.47 5.64 18.62
C ARG A 246 11.23 4.15 18.85
N LEU A 247 11.41 3.33 17.82
CA LEU A 247 11.28 1.88 17.95
C LEU A 247 12.42 1.32 18.82
N GLU A 248 13.65 1.77 18.61
CA GLU A 248 14.81 1.40 19.43
C GLU A 248 14.66 1.82 20.89
N ALA A 249 14.04 2.98 21.17
CA ALA A 249 13.84 3.45 22.53
C ALA A 249 12.74 2.67 23.29
N ALA A 250 11.80 2.04 22.57
CA ALA A 250 10.62 1.41 23.16
C ALA A 250 10.74 -0.12 23.28
N LEU A 251 11.56 -0.76 22.44
CA LEU A 251 11.64 -2.21 22.34
C LEU A 251 13.10 -2.67 22.39
N PRO A 252 13.40 -3.82 23.00
CA PRO A 252 14.75 -4.39 23.04
C PRO A 252 15.19 -5.01 21.70
N TYR A 253 14.51 -4.68 20.61
CA TYR A 253 14.72 -5.25 19.27
C TYR A 253 15.15 -4.15 18.31
N THR A 254 16.00 -4.52 17.35
CA THR A 254 16.47 -3.60 16.34
C THR A 254 15.44 -3.54 15.22
N TYR A 255 14.91 -2.35 14.97
CA TYR A 255 14.15 -2.05 13.76
C TYR A 255 14.94 -1.02 12.97
N ARG A 256 15.20 -1.32 11.70
CA ARG A 256 15.93 -0.40 10.83
C ARG A 256 15.24 -0.32 9.48
N THR A 257 15.02 0.89 9.02
CA THR A 257 14.56 1.14 7.66
C THR A 257 15.74 1.06 6.71
N ILE A 258 15.59 0.31 5.61
CA ILE A 258 16.65 0.08 4.63
C ILE A 258 16.16 0.61 3.28
N SER A 259 16.88 1.58 2.74
CA SER A 259 16.73 2.05 1.35
C SER A 259 17.79 1.47 0.42
N ASP A 260 18.76 0.74 0.98
CA ASP A 260 19.88 0.15 0.24
C ASP A 260 19.43 -1.09 -0.55
N ASP A 261 20.32 -1.57 -1.41
CA ASP A 261 20.06 -2.75 -2.22
C ASP A 261 19.86 -4.00 -1.33
N ALA A 262 18.68 -4.60 -1.40
CA ALA A 262 18.33 -5.79 -0.66
C ALA A 262 19.14 -7.04 -1.10
N SER A 263 19.86 -6.97 -2.23
CA SER A 263 20.77 -8.02 -2.71
C SER A 263 21.92 -8.32 -1.73
N ASP A 264 22.41 -7.30 -1.01
CA ASP A 264 23.47 -7.46 -0.01
C ASP A 264 22.95 -8.17 1.25
N TRP A 265 21.71 -7.89 1.65
CA TRP A 265 21.05 -8.58 2.76
C TRP A 265 20.75 -10.04 2.42
N LEU A 266 20.37 -10.32 1.16
CA LEU A 266 20.21 -11.69 0.67
C LEU A 266 21.52 -12.46 0.72
N SER A 267 22.59 -11.82 0.26
CA SER A 267 23.96 -12.33 0.35
C SER A 267 24.35 -12.65 1.80
N GLN A 268 24.11 -11.71 2.71
CA GLN A 268 24.42 -11.85 4.13
C GLN A 268 23.60 -12.99 4.76
N ALA A 269 22.31 -13.13 4.42
CA ALA A 269 21.48 -14.23 4.92
C ALA A 269 22.04 -15.60 4.53
N LEU A 270 22.45 -15.76 3.27
CA LEU A 270 23.02 -17.02 2.79
C LEU A 270 24.39 -17.34 3.41
N GLU A 271 25.17 -16.32 3.76
CA GLU A 271 26.49 -16.49 4.39
C GLU A 271 26.45 -16.72 5.90
N THR A 272 25.47 -16.13 6.59
CA THR A 272 25.43 -16.11 8.06
C THR A 272 24.44 -17.09 8.67
N ALA A 273 23.51 -17.63 7.88
CA ALA A 273 22.53 -18.59 8.36
C ALA A 273 23.18 -19.86 8.90
N LYS A 274 22.59 -20.39 9.96
CA LYS A 274 23.04 -21.62 10.63
C LYS A 274 22.10 -22.79 10.38
N GLU A 275 20.81 -22.52 10.21
CA GLU A 275 19.77 -23.55 10.12
C GLU A 275 18.97 -23.44 8.82
N GLN A 276 18.41 -22.26 8.56
CA GLN A 276 17.49 -22.01 7.46
C GLN A 276 17.49 -20.58 6.93
N VAL A 277 17.23 -20.44 5.63
CA VAL A 277 16.93 -19.16 4.98
C VAL A 277 15.61 -19.30 4.22
N SER A 278 14.68 -18.38 4.49
CA SER A 278 13.42 -18.29 3.73
C SER A 278 13.40 -17.02 2.91
N ILE A 279 13.21 -17.15 1.60
CA ILE A 279 13.20 -16.06 0.63
C ILE A 279 11.82 -16.03 -0.02
N VAL A 280 11.13 -14.90 0.00
CA VAL A 280 9.90 -14.68 -0.76
C VAL A 280 10.15 -13.57 -1.77
N THR A 281 9.96 -13.86 -3.05
CA THR A 281 10.10 -12.87 -4.12
C THR A 281 9.08 -13.11 -5.23
N PRO A 282 8.42 -12.07 -5.76
CA PRO A 282 7.46 -12.26 -6.86
C PRO A 282 8.12 -12.81 -8.12
N TYR A 283 9.38 -12.45 -8.36
CA TYR A 283 10.12 -12.70 -9.60
C TYR A 283 11.48 -13.34 -9.32
N LEU A 284 11.92 -14.17 -10.26
CA LEU A 284 13.18 -14.91 -10.28
C LEU A 284 13.91 -14.57 -11.59
N GLN A 285 14.24 -13.30 -11.76
CA GLN A 285 14.89 -12.81 -12.98
C GLN A 285 16.38 -13.15 -12.99
N TYR A 286 16.94 -13.30 -14.18
CA TYR A 286 18.37 -13.45 -14.36
C TYR A 286 18.96 -12.10 -14.83
N THR A 287 19.88 -11.55 -14.04
CA THR A 287 20.54 -10.25 -14.24
C THR A 287 22.05 -10.39 -14.51
N GLY A 288 22.52 -11.55 -14.95
CA GLY A 288 23.94 -11.81 -15.21
C GLY A 288 24.73 -12.01 -13.91
N ALA A 289 25.78 -11.22 -13.71
CA ALA A 289 26.76 -11.42 -12.63
C ALA A 289 26.15 -11.46 -11.22
N GLU A 290 25.12 -10.65 -10.94
CA GLU A 290 24.43 -10.67 -9.63
C GLU A 290 23.69 -11.99 -9.40
N SER A 291 23.02 -12.50 -10.45
CA SER A 291 22.34 -13.79 -10.40
C SER A 291 23.33 -14.95 -10.27
N ASP A 292 24.48 -14.87 -10.94
CA ASP A 292 25.54 -15.87 -10.80
C ASP A 292 26.14 -15.85 -9.39
N ARG A 293 26.38 -14.66 -8.81
CA ARG A 293 26.82 -14.49 -7.43
C ARG A 293 25.80 -15.07 -6.44
N PHE A 294 24.51 -14.79 -6.64
CA PHE A 294 23.44 -15.37 -5.83
C PHE A 294 23.41 -16.89 -5.92
N LEU A 295 23.47 -17.47 -7.14
CA LEU A 295 23.48 -18.92 -7.33
C LEU A 295 24.69 -19.59 -6.67
N SER A 296 25.87 -18.96 -6.74
CA SER A 296 27.08 -19.44 -6.06
C SER A 296 26.88 -19.48 -4.55
N LYS A 297 26.45 -18.37 -3.94
CA LYS A 297 26.21 -18.29 -2.49
C LYS A 297 25.11 -19.25 -2.03
N LEU A 298 24.07 -19.41 -2.84
CA LEU A 298 23.01 -20.37 -2.58
C LEU A 298 23.55 -21.80 -2.59
N GLU A 299 24.41 -22.16 -3.55
CA GLU A 299 25.05 -23.47 -3.61
C GLU A 299 25.98 -23.70 -2.41
N ASP A 300 26.78 -22.70 -2.02
CA ASP A 300 27.65 -22.76 -0.84
C ASP A 300 26.85 -23.00 0.45
N ALA A 301 25.75 -22.27 0.64
CA ALA A 301 24.86 -22.45 1.80
C ALA A 301 24.24 -23.86 1.83
N LEU A 302 23.80 -24.37 0.67
CA LEU A 302 23.24 -25.72 0.57
C LEU A 302 24.29 -26.81 0.84
N ALA A 303 25.53 -26.61 0.37
CA ALA A 303 26.67 -27.51 0.64
C ALA A 303 27.05 -27.52 2.13
N GLN A 304 26.89 -26.39 2.82
CA GLN A 304 27.06 -26.24 4.26
C GLN A 304 25.90 -26.81 5.08
N ASN A 305 24.99 -27.56 4.49
CA ASN A 305 23.86 -28.13 5.21
C ASN A 305 22.99 -27.02 5.85
N ILE A 306 22.62 -26.00 5.08
CA ILE A 306 21.58 -25.01 5.43
C ILE A 306 20.29 -25.34 4.65
N PHE A 307 19.11 -25.19 5.27
CA PHE A 307 17.82 -25.32 4.57
C PHE A 307 17.47 -24.01 3.86
N VAL A 308 17.29 -24.02 2.55
CA VAL A 308 16.89 -22.81 1.83
C VAL A 308 15.52 -23.01 1.21
N SER A 309 14.56 -22.15 1.55
CA SER A 309 13.21 -22.19 1.01
C SER A 309 12.91 -20.92 0.23
N ILE A 310 12.56 -21.06 -1.05
CA ILE A 310 12.24 -19.94 -1.94
C ILE A 310 10.76 -20.02 -2.31
N GLY A 311 9.99 -19.08 -1.79
CA GLY A 311 8.62 -18.79 -2.17
C GLY A 311 8.58 -17.80 -3.33
N TRP A 312 7.90 -18.14 -4.42
CA TRP A 312 7.96 -17.33 -5.63
C TRP A 312 6.67 -17.25 -6.43
N GLY A 313 6.68 -16.37 -7.43
CA GLY A 313 5.64 -16.23 -8.44
C GLY A 313 4.61 -15.16 -8.09
N ARG A 314 4.23 -14.35 -9.08
CA ARG A 314 3.14 -13.39 -8.96
C ARG A 314 1.83 -14.00 -9.46
N ARG A 315 0.72 -13.78 -8.74
CA ARG A 315 -0.60 -14.32 -9.13
C ARG A 315 -1.03 -13.98 -10.56
N ALA A 316 -0.61 -12.83 -11.07
CA ALA A 316 -0.91 -12.40 -12.45
C ALA A 316 -0.33 -13.34 -13.51
N ASP A 317 0.76 -14.04 -13.19
CA ASP A 317 1.54 -14.86 -14.12
C ASP A 317 1.23 -16.35 -14.01
N ILE A 318 0.33 -16.72 -13.10
CA ILE A 318 -0.02 -18.10 -12.78
C ILE A 318 -1.44 -18.38 -13.28
N GLY A 319 -1.67 -19.41 -14.09
CA GLY A 319 -3.03 -19.70 -14.57
C GLY A 319 -3.20 -20.90 -15.48
N LYS A 320 -4.43 -21.07 -15.99
CA LYS A 320 -4.80 -22.19 -16.87
C LYS A 320 -4.31 -21.93 -18.29
N ALA A 321 -3.63 -22.92 -18.87
CA ALA A 321 -3.05 -22.87 -20.21
C ALA A 321 -4.01 -22.57 -21.38
N ARG A 322 -5.33 -22.61 -21.18
CA ARG A 322 -6.29 -22.40 -22.28
C ARG A 322 -6.44 -20.90 -22.57
N GLY A 323 -5.74 -20.44 -23.60
CA GLY A 323 -5.83 -19.08 -24.14
C GLY A 323 -5.01 -18.02 -23.40
N THR A 324 -4.38 -18.34 -22.27
CA THR A 324 -3.55 -17.34 -21.55
C THR A 324 -2.09 -17.40 -21.97
N THR A 325 -1.49 -16.23 -22.19
CA THR A 325 -0.05 -15.99 -22.40
C THR A 325 0.78 -16.09 -21.12
N ARG A 326 0.24 -16.69 -20.05
CA ARG A 326 0.90 -16.75 -18.74
C ARG A 326 2.11 -17.72 -18.76
N PRO A 327 3.24 -17.34 -18.15
CA PRO A 327 4.45 -18.16 -18.14
C PRO A 327 4.36 -19.36 -17.19
N ILE A 328 3.52 -19.31 -16.15
CA ILE A 328 3.36 -20.40 -15.19
C ILE A 328 2.00 -21.07 -15.35
N VAL A 329 2.02 -22.33 -15.74
CA VAL A 329 0.82 -23.15 -15.91
C VAL A 329 0.65 -24.12 -14.75
N LEU A 330 -0.49 -24.06 -14.06
CA LEU A 330 -0.84 -25.02 -13.03
C LEU A 330 -1.31 -26.34 -13.65
N LYS A 331 -0.78 -27.44 -13.13
CA LYS A 331 -1.10 -28.83 -13.45
C LYS A 331 -1.62 -29.54 -12.20
N ASP A 332 -2.20 -30.72 -12.40
CA ASP A 332 -2.71 -31.53 -11.28
C ASP A 332 -1.56 -32.04 -10.39
N SER A 333 -0.36 -32.24 -10.96
CA SER A 333 0.85 -32.65 -10.24
C SER A 333 1.81 -31.51 -9.87
N GLY A 334 1.39 -30.24 -9.98
CA GLY A 334 2.22 -29.08 -9.65
C GLY A 334 2.12 -27.96 -10.67
N TRP A 335 3.24 -27.48 -11.17
CA TRP A 335 3.31 -26.36 -12.12
C TRP A 335 4.31 -26.65 -13.24
N ARG A 336 4.17 -25.94 -14.36
CA ARG A 336 5.12 -25.95 -15.48
C ARG A 336 5.44 -24.52 -15.87
N TYR A 337 6.73 -24.21 -15.92
CA TYR A 337 7.25 -22.98 -16.50
C TYR A 337 7.34 -23.11 -18.03
N GLN A 338 6.91 -22.08 -18.75
CA GLN A 338 6.96 -21.99 -20.21
C GLN A 338 7.76 -20.76 -20.60
N ARG A 339 9.04 -20.99 -20.93
CA ARG A 339 10.00 -19.92 -21.22
C ARG A 339 9.54 -19.02 -22.37
N GLU A 340 8.89 -19.60 -23.38
CA GLU A 340 8.41 -18.90 -24.57
C GLU A 340 7.30 -17.88 -24.25
N ARG A 341 6.66 -18.02 -23.08
CA ARG A 341 5.60 -17.11 -22.60
C ARG A 341 6.11 -16.08 -21.60
N ASP A 342 7.35 -16.19 -21.14
CA ASP A 342 7.98 -15.23 -20.24
C ASP A 342 8.76 -14.17 -21.01
N ARG A 343 8.01 -13.30 -21.69
CA ARG A 343 8.60 -12.27 -22.58
C ARG A 343 9.57 -11.33 -21.87
N HIS A 344 9.38 -11.11 -20.58
CA HIS A 344 10.20 -10.21 -19.77
C HIS A 344 11.31 -10.92 -18.99
N GLY A 345 11.38 -12.25 -19.06
CA GLY A 345 12.38 -13.04 -18.34
C GLY A 345 12.23 -12.96 -16.82
N HIS A 346 11.02 -12.72 -16.32
CA HIS A 346 10.75 -12.60 -14.88
C HIS A 346 11.04 -13.88 -14.11
N TYR A 347 11.11 -15.02 -14.79
CA TYR A 347 11.37 -16.35 -14.23
C TYR A 347 12.58 -17.01 -14.91
N ALA A 348 13.50 -16.22 -15.47
CA ALA A 348 14.67 -16.71 -16.19
C ALA A 348 15.66 -17.50 -15.32
N LEU A 349 15.67 -17.30 -14.00
CA LEU A 349 16.52 -18.01 -13.03
C LEU A 349 15.95 -19.39 -12.61
N LEU A 350 14.68 -19.65 -12.94
CA LEU A 350 13.99 -20.85 -12.48
C LEU A 350 14.60 -22.18 -13.00
N PRO A 351 15.11 -22.29 -14.24
CA PRO A 351 15.80 -23.49 -14.69
C PRO A 351 17.02 -23.87 -13.83
N GLN A 352 17.86 -22.90 -13.49
CA GLN A 352 19.06 -23.08 -12.67
C GLN A 352 18.69 -23.49 -11.24
N LEU A 353 17.65 -22.86 -10.67
CA LEU A 353 17.13 -23.24 -9.35
C LEU A 353 16.53 -24.66 -9.34
N LEU A 354 15.89 -25.09 -10.43
CA LEU A 354 15.39 -26.47 -10.57
C LEU A 354 16.52 -27.49 -10.68
N GLU A 355 17.64 -27.14 -11.32
CA GLU A 355 18.84 -27.99 -11.36
C GLU A 355 19.50 -28.10 -9.98
N LEU A 356 19.66 -26.99 -9.26
CA LEU A 356 20.09 -27.00 -7.86
C LEU A 356 19.15 -27.85 -6.99
N LYS A 357 17.83 -27.75 -7.20
CA LYS A 357 16.84 -28.51 -6.43
C LYS A 357 16.97 -30.03 -6.63
N LYS A 358 17.42 -30.48 -7.81
CA LYS A 358 17.71 -31.90 -8.08
C LYS A 358 18.94 -32.37 -7.30
N ARG A 359 19.97 -31.53 -7.19
CA ARG A 359 21.23 -31.82 -6.48
C ARG A 359 21.05 -31.78 -4.95
N TYR A 360 20.33 -30.77 -4.45
CA TYR A 360 20.19 -30.48 -3.03
C TYR A 360 18.74 -30.65 -2.56
N LYS A 361 18.48 -31.70 -1.78
CA LYS A 361 17.15 -31.96 -1.21
C LYS A 361 16.67 -30.84 -0.26
N ARG A 362 17.62 -30.12 0.34
CA ARG A 362 17.40 -29.03 1.31
C ARG A 362 16.99 -27.70 0.69
N LEU A 363 17.12 -27.55 -0.63
CA LEU A 363 16.47 -26.45 -1.35
C LEU A 363 14.98 -26.77 -1.47
N ASN A 364 14.09 -25.83 -1.18
CA ASN A 364 12.65 -25.97 -1.36
C ASN A 364 12.14 -24.83 -2.24
N LEU A 365 11.39 -25.15 -3.30
CA LEU A 365 10.82 -24.14 -4.20
C LEU A 365 9.30 -24.20 -4.12
N LYS A 366 8.69 -23.09 -3.69
CA LYS A 366 7.26 -23.00 -3.40
C LYS A 366 6.60 -21.94 -4.27
N LEU A 367 5.65 -22.34 -5.12
CA LEU A 367 4.87 -21.40 -5.91
C LEU A 367 3.78 -20.80 -5.01
N LEU A 368 3.93 -19.53 -4.64
CA LEU A 368 3.05 -18.83 -3.69
C LEU A 368 2.06 -17.87 -4.36
N GLY A 369 2.43 -17.24 -5.47
CA GLY A 369 1.56 -16.26 -6.12
C GLY A 369 1.48 -14.91 -5.37
N LEU A 370 2.46 -14.58 -4.54
CA LEU A 370 2.49 -13.36 -3.73
C LEU A 370 3.32 -12.25 -4.40
N ALA A 371 3.04 -11.01 -4.02
CA ALA A 371 3.84 -9.84 -4.39
C ALA A 371 4.79 -9.40 -3.26
N GLU A 372 4.83 -10.17 -2.16
CA GLU A 372 5.64 -9.88 -0.99
C GLU A 372 7.14 -10.09 -1.31
N ARG A 373 7.98 -9.27 -0.68
CA ARG A 373 9.43 -9.40 -0.69
C ARG A 373 9.86 -9.64 0.75
N LEU A 374 10.47 -10.78 0.99
CA LEU A 374 10.81 -11.21 2.35
C LEU A 374 12.13 -11.97 2.32
N ILE A 375 12.99 -11.69 3.29
CA ILE A 375 14.08 -12.57 3.67
C ILE A 375 13.94 -12.84 5.15
N VAL A 376 14.03 -14.11 5.54
CA VAL A 376 14.12 -14.51 6.94
C VAL A 376 15.35 -15.38 7.09
N CYS A 377 16.24 -15.00 8.00
CA CYS A 377 17.45 -15.73 8.32
C CYS A 377 17.26 -16.39 9.70
N ASP A 378 17.25 -17.72 9.70
CA ASP A 378 17.00 -18.55 10.87
C ASP A 378 15.75 -18.14 11.66
N ARG A 379 15.92 -17.78 12.94
CA ARG A 379 14.95 -17.10 13.79
C ARG A 379 15.54 -15.80 14.36
N ASP A 380 16.61 -15.32 13.75
CA ASP A 380 17.43 -14.23 14.29
C ASP A 380 16.96 -12.88 13.75
N TRP A 381 16.64 -12.81 12.45
CA TRP A 381 16.19 -11.56 11.84
C TRP A 381 15.37 -11.78 10.56
N ALA A 382 14.60 -10.75 10.20
CA ALA A 382 13.87 -10.68 8.96
C ALA A 382 14.01 -9.32 8.27
N LEU A 383 13.97 -9.33 6.94
CA LEU A 383 13.86 -8.16 6.09
C LEU A 383 12.54 -8.23 5.32
N LEU A 384 11.69 -7.22 5.50
CA LEU A 384 10.40 -7.09 4.80
C LEU A 384 10.47 -5.94 3.79
N GLY A 385 10.07 -6.19 2.54
CA GLY A 385 10.06 -5.16 1.50
C GLY A 385 11.45 -4.90 0.91
N GLY A 386 11.73 -3.64 0.59
CA GLY A 386 12.96 -3.20 -0.07
C GLY A 386 12.94 -3.40 -1.59
N SER A 387 14.07 -3.07 -2.21
CA SER A 387 14.31 -3.30 -3.62
C SER A 387 14.11 -4.77 -3.97
N HIS A 388 13.79 -5.03 -5.23
CA HIS A 388 13.64 -6.37 -5.74
C HIS A 388 14.90 -7.24 -5.49
N LEU A 389 14.76 -8.32 -4.72
CA LEU A 389 15.89 -9.15 -4.25
C LEU A 389 16.78 -9.75 -5.36
N LEU A 390 16.18 -10.06 -6.50
CA LEU A 390 16.81 -10.75 -7.64
C LEU A 390 16.50 -10.05 -8.96
N TYR A 391 16.09 -8.78 -8.88
CA TYR A 391 15.68 -8.01 -10.04
C TYR A 391 15.95 -6.54 -9.77
N ARG A 392 16.35 -5.78 -10.78
CA ARG A 392 16.48 -4.33 -10.64
C ARG A 392 15.59 -3.71 -11.70
N VAL A 393 14.44 -3.16 -11.27
CA VAL A 393 13.61 -2.34 -12.16
C VAL A 393 13.58 -0.92 -11.66
N GLY A 394 14.19 -0.06 -12.48
CA GLY A 394 14.19 1.39 -12.28
C GLY A 394 14.97 1.85 -11.04
N ASP A 395 15.19 3.16 -11.01
CA ASP A 395 15.64 3.89 -9.81
C ASP A 395 14.44 4.21 -8.88
N GLU A 396 13.48 3.29 -8.76
CA GLU A 396 12.45 3.46 -7.75
C GLU A 396 13.05 3.11 -6.39
N GLU A 397 13.24 4.14 -5.56
CA GLU A 397 13.63 3.98 -4.16
C GLU A 397 12.52 3.22 -3.43
N GLU A 398 12.76 1.94 -3.18
CA GLU A 398 11.90 1.10 -2.35
C GLU A 398 12.49 1.00 -0.94
N VAL A 399 11.64 1.14 0.08
CA VAL A 399 12.04 1.05 1.48
C VAL A 399 11.68 -0.33 2.02
N GLY A 400 12.64 -0.98 2.66
CA GLY A 400 12.48 -2.20 3.44
C GLY A 400 12.55 -1.94 4.93
N LEU A 401 12.10 -2.92 5.71
CA LEU A 401 12.16 -2.93 7.17
C LEU A 401 12.94 -4.17 7.63
N TYR A 402 14.09 -3.95 8.24
CA TYR A 402 14.81 -4.97 8.99
C TYR A 402 14.31 -5.02 10.42
N THR A 403 14.18 -6.23 10.96
CA THR A 403 13.76 -6.46 12.34
C THR A 403 14.43 -7.69 12.95
N THR A 404 14.79 -7.61 14.24
CA THR A 404 15.21 -8.74 15.08
C THR A 404 14.14 -9.15 16.11
N ASP A 405 12.91 -8.65 15.98
CA ASP A 405 11.81 -9.03 16.88
C ASP A 405 11.43 -10.52 16.68
N PRO A 406 11.66 -11.39 17.68
CA PRO A 406 11.44 -12.82 17.54
C PRO A 406 9.98 -13.18 17.27
N ASN A 407 9.02 -12.34 17.69
CA ASN A 407 7.60 -12.59 17.41
C ASN A 407 7.29 -12.36 15.93
N VAL A 408 7.82 -11.27 15.37
CA VAL A 408 7.65 -10.97 13.93
C VAL A 408 8.39 -12.01 13.09
N VAL A 409 9.63 -12.34 13.45
CA VAL A 409 10.43 -13.34 12.74
C VAL A 409 9.74 -14.71 12.77
N SER A 410 9.26 -15.15 13.94
CA SER A 410 8.54 -16.44 14.07
C SER A 410 7.25 -16.45 13.26
N ASP A 411 6.43 -15.39 13.33
CA ASP A 411 5.20 -15.30 12.55
C ASP A 411 5.47 -15.38 11.04
N LEU A 412 6.53 -14.74 10.56
CA LEU A 412 6.92 -14.80 9.16
C LEU A 412 7.37 -16.21 8.72
N VAL A 413 8.14 -16.91 9.55
CA VAL A 413 8.51 -18.32 9.31
C VAL A 413 7.26 -19.20 9.26
N ASP A 414 6.35 -19.03 10.22
CA ASP A 414 5.12 -19.80 10.30
C ASP A 414 4.22 -19.53 9.11
N ARG A 415 4.01 -18.27 8.73
CA ARG A 415 3.28 -17.88 7.52
C ARG A 415 3.87 -18.51 6.27
N PHE A 416 5.19 -18.50 6.13
CA PHE A 416 5.85 -19.14 4.99
C PHE A 416 5.60 -20.65 4.96
N ASN A 417 5.75 -21.33 6.10
CA ASN A 417 5.58 -22.77 6.22
C ASN A 417 4.12 -23.18 5.97
N LEU A 418 3.18 -22.47 6.57
CA LEU A 418 1.73 -22.72 6.47
C LEU A 418 1.12 -22.32 5.12
N ALA A 419 1.76 -21.43 4.37
CA ALA A 419 1.25 -21.04 3.06
C ALA A 419 1.04 -22.29 2.17
N PRO A 420 -0.09 -22.46 1.48
CA PRO A 420 -0.25 -23.62 0.61
C PRO A 420 0.63 -23.46 -0.64
N HIS A 421 1.27 -24.55 -1.08
CA HIS A 421 1.85 -24.59 -2.42
C HIS A 421 0.71 -24.48 -3.43
N LEU A 422 0.76 -23.49 -4.33
CA LEU A 422 -0.28 -23.34 -5.35
C LEU A 422 -0.25 -24.54 -6.29
N GLN A 423 -1.27 -25.40 -6.13
CA GLN A 423 -1.57 -26.50 -7.02
C GLN A 423 -2.92 -26.25 -7.68
N ARG A 424 -3.14 -26.84 -8.85
CA ARG A 424 -4.46 -26.81 -9.46
C ARG A 424 -5.42 -27.49 -8.48
N ARG A 425 -6.39 -26.74 -7.93
CA ARG A 425 -7.49 -27.35 -7.18
C ARG A 425 -8.14 -28.37 -8.11
N SER A 426 -7.98 -29.65 -7.78
CA SER A 426 -8.68 -30.75 -8.44
C SER A 426 -10.17 -30.45 -8.31
N SER A 427 -10.78 -29.88 -9.34
CA SER A 427 -12.17 -29.46 -9.38
C SER A 427 -13.13 -30.66 -9.45
N ARG A 428 -12.79 -31.75 -8.74
CA ARG A 428 -13.50 -33.02 -8.69
C ARG A 428 -13.84 -33.51 -7.27
N GLN A 429 -13.62 -32.70 -6.25
CA GLN A 429 -14.42 -32.86 -5.01
C GLN A 429 -15.74 -32.08 -5.15
N THR A 430 -16.45 -32.31 -6.25
CA THR A 430 -17.91 -32.17 -6.27
C THR A 430 -18.44 -33.18 -5.26
N LEU A 431 -18.85 -32.67 -4.10
CA LEU A 431 -19.94 -33.17 -3.27
C LEU A 431 -20.51 -34.51 -3.76
N SER A 432 -19.92 -35.61 -3.31
CA SER A 432 -20.63 -36.87 -3.11
C SER A 432 -21.56 -36.67 -1.90
N SER A 433 -22.55 -35.80 -2.03
CA SER A 433 -23.61 -35.64 -1.04
C SER A 433 -24.68 -36.70 -1.31
N SER A 434 -24.82 -37.61 -0.34
CA SER A 434 -25.94 -38.53 -0.11
C SER A 434 -26.32 -39.50 -1.24
N ALA A 435 -25.73 -40.69 -1.21
CA ALA A 435 -26.53 -41.89 -1.36
C ALA A 435 -27.59 -41.87 -0.23
N ARG A 436 -28.84 -41.54 -0.55
CA ARG A 436 -29.98 -41.82 0.32
C ARG A 436 -30.10 -43.35 0.44
N PRO A 437 -30.09 -43.94 1.65
CA PRO A 437 -30.53 -45.31 1.80
C PRO A 437 -32.04 -45.33 1.57
N SER A 438 -32.49 -46.03 0.54
CA SER A 438 -33.88 -46.38 0.31
C SER A 438 -34.36 -47.31 1.43
N LEU A 439 -34.93 -46.72 2.48
CA LEU A 439 -35.80 -47.41 3.43
C LEU A 439 -37.17 -47.66 2.76
N SER A 440 -37.28 -48.77 2.05
CA SER A 440 -38.55 -49.39 1.69
C SER A 440 -38.60 -50.79 2.31
N ARG A 441 -38.81 -50.83 3.63
CA ARG A 441 -39.26 -52.02 4.36
C ARG A 441 -40.60 -51.68 4.99
N ALA A 442 -41.67 -52.03 4.29
CA ALA A 442 -43.03 -52.00 4.82
C ALA A 442 -43.74 -53.33 4.48
N LEU A 443 -43.92 -54.13 5.53
CA LEU A 443 -45.13 -54.91 5.85
C LEU A 443 -45.63 -55.95 4.83
N LYS A 444 -45.24 -57.21 5.08
CA LYS A 444 -46.07 -58.39 4.76
C LYS A 444 -47.21 -58.48 5.79
N PRO A 445 -48.48 -58.62 5.40
CA PRO A 445 -49.53 -59.10 6.28
C PRO A 445 -49.58 -60.63 6.25
N SER A 446 -49.73 -61.21 7.45
CA SER A 446 -50.00 -62.61 7.69
C SER A 446 -51.43 -62.97 7.25
N THR A 447 -51.56 -64.07 6.51
CA THR A 447 -52.81 -64.82 6.46
C THR A 447 -52.47 -66.29 6.25
N GLN A 448 -52.60 -67.08 7.32
CA GLN A 448 -53.02 -68.49 7.23
C GLN A 448 -54.52 -68.51 6.88
N PRO A 449 -55.02 -69.55 6.20
CA PRO A 449 -55.45 -70.81 6.86
C PRO A 449 -54.89 -72.03 6.11
N ASN A 450 -54.39 -73.06 6.79
CA ASN A 450 -55.09 -74.19 7.40
C ASN A 450 -55.80 -75.11 6.35
N VAL A 451 -55.55 -76.43 6.52
CA VAL A 451 -56.47 -77.57 6.29
C VAL A 451 -56.13 -78.63 5.19
N TYR A 452 -55.97 -79.90 5.68
CA TYR A 452 -56.14 -81.26 5.07
C TYR A 452 -55.26 -81.67 3.86
N HIS A 453 -54.90 -82.94 3.58
CA HIS A 453 -55.03 -84.29 4.19
C HIS A 453 -54.03 -85.22 3.45
N VAL A 454 -53.46 -86.21 4.15
CA VAL A 454 -53.27 -87.63 3.78
C VAL A 454 -53.27 -88.01 2.28
N ARG A 455 -52.14 -88.52 1.78
CA ARG A 455 -51.94 -89.95 1.42
C ARG A 455 -50.47 -90.28 1.24
#